data_AF-A0A183M982-F1
#
_entry.id   AF-A0A183M982-F1
#
_cell.length_a   1.000
_cell.length_b   1.000
_cell.length_c   1.000
_cell.angle_alpha   90.00
_cell.angle_beta   90.00
_cell.angle_gamma   90.00
#
_symmetry.space_group_name_H-M   'P 1'
#
loop_
_entity.id
_entity.type
_entity.pdbx_description
1 polymer ?
#
loop_
_entity_poly.entity_id
_entity_poly.type
_entity_poly.pdbx_seq_one_letter_code
_entity_poly.pdbx_strand_id
1 'polypeptide(L)'
;VHFTEVPDLIRSRRVFVQGGYAFVPEPDLVSLVVSCFRTSLSRNLAHLGLTLSSRIACEENRVLPLLSSLSNRYLGEDYSTKAPVTGLVKADDIDGFSRQPGLFPPCMAQLHEALKIHHHLRHSGRMQYCLFLKVSSN
;
A
#
# COMPACT_ATOMS: atom_id res chain seq x y z
N VAL A 1 18.44 -11.69 -28.89
CA VAL A 1 18.03 -12.44 -27.68
C VAL A 1 17.96 -13.91 -28.03
N HIS A 2 18.43 -14.83 -27.18
CA HIS A 2 18.34 -16.26 -27.50
C HIS A 2 16.87 -16.68 -27.62
N PHE A 3 16.52 -17.50 -28.61
CA PHE A 3 15.12 -17.79 -28.93
C PHE A 3 14.33 -18.37 -27.75
N THR A 4 14.99 -19.08 -26.82
CA THR A 4 14.35 -19.67 -25.63
C THR A 4 13.89 -18.64 -24.60
N GLU A 5 14.41 -17.42 -24.63
CA GLU A 5 14.05 -16.36 -23.68
C GLU A 5 12.81 -15.57 -24.11
N VAL A 6 12.42 -15.67 -25.39
CA VAL A 6 11.28 -14.94 -25.98
C VAL A 6 10.26 -15.88 -26.67
N PRO A 7 9.80 -16.96 -26.00
CA PRO A 7 8.88 -17.92 -26.64
C PRO A 7 7.56 -17.27 -27.07
N ASP A 8 7.08 -16.24 -26.36
CA ASP A 8 5.82 -15.58 -26.66
C ASP A 8 5.87 -14.75 -27.96
N LEU A 9 6.99 -14.06 -28.21
CA LEU A 9 7.21 -13.29 -29.43
C LEU A 9 7.36 -14.21 -30.65
N ILE A 10 8.00 -15.37 -30.45
CA ILE A 10 8.17 -16.39 -31.49
C ILE A 10 6.85 -17.08 -31.80
N ARG A 11 6.09 -17.48 -30.76
CA ARG A 11 4.78 -18.12 -30.91
C ARG A 11 3.80 -17.25 -31.70
N SER A 12 3.86 -15.93 -31.47
CA SER A 12 3.04 -14.95 -32.19
C SER A 12 3.62 -14.50 -33.54
N ARG A 13 4.78 -15.05 -33.95
CA ARG A 13 5.51 -14.71 -35.20
C ARG A 13 5.77 -13.20 -35.36
N ARG A 14 6.00 -12.50 -34.25
CA ARG A 14 6.22 -11.04 -34.22
C ARG A 14 7.69 -10.62 -34.35
N VAL A 15 8.61 -11.59 -34.31
CA VAL A 15 10.06 -11.35 -34.36
C VAL A 15 10.71 -12.19 -35.44
N PHE A 16 11.74 -11.62 -36.07
CA PHE A 16 12.60 -12.37 -36.97
C PHE A 16 13.58 -13.23 -36.17
N VAL A 17 13.78 -14.49 -36.58
CA VAL A 17 14.67 -15.44 -35.91
C VAL A 17 15.67 -15.99 -36.91
N GLN A 18 16.95 -15.91 -36.60
CA GLN A 18 18.04 -16.44 -37.42
C GLN A 18 19.16 -17.00 -36.53
N GLY A 19 19.67 -18.19 -36.85
CA GLY A 19 20.80 -18.79 -36.13
C GLY A 19 20.57 -19.02 -34.63
N GLY A 20 19.33 -19.27 -34.19
CA GLY A 20 18.99 -19.44 -32.76
C GLY A 20 18.78 -18.11 -32.00
N TYR A 21 18.82 -16.98 -32.69
CA TYR A 21 18.61 -15.66 -32.10
C TYR A 21 17.37 -14.99 -32.67
N ALA A 22 16.56 -14.42 -31.78
CA ALA A 22 15.45 -13.55 -32.11
C ALA A 22 15.88 -12.07 -32.08
N PHE A 23 15.47 -11.34 -33.10
CA PHE A 23 15.65 -9.89 -33.25
C PHE A 23 14.40 -9.19 -32.73
N VAL A 24 14.50 -8.63 -31.53
CA VAL A 24 13.39 -8.03 -30.80
C VAL A 24 13.41 -6.51 -31.02
N PRO A 25 12.30 -5.89 -31.44
CA PRO A 25 12.22 -4.45 -31.59
C PRO A 25 12.21 -3.75 -30.21
N GLU A 26 12.65 -2.49 -30.17
CA GLU A 26 12.72 -1.67 -28.95
C GLU A 26 11.46 -1.72 -28.04
N PRO A 27 10.22 -1.57 -28.56
CA PRO A 27 9.02 -1.59 -27.70
C PRO A 27 8.84 -2.92 -26.94
N ASP A 28 9.25 -4.05 -27.52
CA ASP A 28 9.11 -5.36 -26.88
C ASP A 28 10.25 -5.66 -25.90
N LEU A 29 11.35 -4.89 -25.95
CA LEU A 29 12.49 -5.06 -25.05
C LEU A 29 12.13 -4.78 -23.59
N VAL A 30 11.31 -3.76 -23.34
CA VAL A 30 10.83 -3.42 -21.99
C VAL A 30 10.04 -4.59 -21.40
N SER A 31 9.13 -5.17 -22.18
CA SER A 31 8.34 -6.34 -21.77
C SER A 31 9.23 -7.54 -21.45
N LEU A 32 10.28 -7.77 -22.25
CA LEU A 32 11.25 -8.84 -22.00
C LEU A 32 11.98 -8.64 -20.67
N VAL A 33 12.53 -7.45 -20.43
CA VAL A 33 13.27 -7.12 -19.21
C VAL A 33 12.37 -7.25 -17.99
N VAL A 34 11.14 -6.71 -18.05
CA VAL A 34 10.16 -6.82 -16.96
C VAL A 34 9.80 -8.29 -16.68
N SER A 35 9.62 -9.12 -17.71
CA SER A 35 9.30 -10.53 -17.54
C SER A 35 10.45 -11.32 -16.90
N CYS A 36 11.69 -11.07 -17.36
CA CYS A 36 12.90 -11.68 -16.81
C CYS A 36 13.10 -11.27 -15.35
N PHE A 37 12.97 -9.97 -15.06
CA PHE A 37 13.05 -9.44 -13.70
C PHE A 37 11.99 -10.05 -12.79
N ARG A 38 10.72 -10.11 -13.23
CA ARG A 38 9.62 -10.71 -12.45
C ARG A 38 9.92 -12.17 -12.11
N THR A 39 10.42 -12.94 -13.08
CA THR A 39 10.76 -14.36 -12.88
C THR A 39 11.90 -14.52 -11.88
N SER A 40 12.95 -13.71 -12.02
CA SER A 40 14.09 -13.70 -11.10
C SER A 40 13.67 -13.29 -9.68
N LEU A 41 12.87 -12.23 -9.56
CA LEU A 41 12.37 -11.75 -8.28
C LEU A 41 11.51 -12.80 -7.59
N SER A 42 10.54 -13.40 -8.28
CA SER A 42 9.70 -14.46 -7.72
C SER A 42 10.51 -15.66 -7.23
N ARG A 43 11.51 -16.10 -8.01
CA ARG A 43 12.41 -17.20 -7.61
C ARG A 43 13.19 -16.85 -6.35
N ASN A 44 13.78 -15.66 -6.30
CA ASN A 44 14.58 -15.23 -5.15
C ASN A 44 13.73 -15.01 -3.90
N LEU A 45 12.51 -14.48 -4.03
CA LEU A 45 11.59 -14.32 -2.92
C LEU A 45 11.09 -15.67 -2.37
N ALA A 46 10.82 -16.65 -3.25
CA ALA A 46 10.46 -18.00 -2.82
C ALA A 46 11.62 -18.66 -2.05
N HIS A 47 12.84 -18.53 -2.57
CA HIS A 47 14.04 -19.03 -1.89
C HIS A 47 14.28 -18.34 -0.54
N LEU A 48 14.09 -17.01 -0.50
CA LEU A 48 14.17 -16.23 0.74
C LEU A 48 13.14 -16.74 1.76
N GLY A 49 11.88 -16.93 1.38
CA GLY A 49 10.83 -17.42 2.28
C GLY A 49 11.18 -18.77 2.93
N LEU A 50 11.70 -19.72 2.15
CA LEU A 50 12.19 -21.00 2.68
C LEU A 50 13.38 -20.85 3.64
N THR A 51 14.35 -19.99 3.28
CA THR A 51 15.56 -19.77 4.09
C THR A 51 15.27 -19.00 5.37
N LEU A 52 14.36 -18.04 5.32
CA LEU A 52 13.96 -17.24 6.47
C LEU A 52 13.19 -18.11 7.47
N SER A 53 12.34 -19.03 6.98
CA SER A 53 11.60 -19.98 7.81
C SER A 53 12.51 -20.84 8.70
N SER A 54 13.65 -21.31 8.17
CA SER A 54 14.62 -22.07 8.96
C SER A 54 15.45 -21.22 9.94
N ARG A 55 15.40 -19.89 9.81
CA ARG A 55 16.15 -18.93 10.66
C ARG A 55 15.26 -18.12 11.61
N ILE A 56 13.95 -18.40 11.66
CA ILE A 56 12.96 -17.64 12.46
C ILE A 56 13.43 -17.44 13.90
N ALA A 57 13.92 -18.50 14.57
CA ALA A 57 14.34 -18.43 15.97
C ALA A 57 15.57 -17.51 16.20
N CYS A 58 16.44 -17.35 15.21
CA CYS A 58 17.60 -16.46 15.30
C CYS A 58 17.23 -15.00 14.96
N GLU A 59 16.23 -14.81 14.10
CA GLU A 59 15.82 -13.50 13.58
C GLU A 59 14.64 -12.86 14.32
N GLU A 60 14.13 -13.53 15.37
CA GLU A 60 12.99 -13.12 16.18
C GLU A 60 13.11 -11.69 16.72
N ASN A 61 14.32 -11.29 17.13
CA ASN A 61 14.58 -9.98 17.71
C ASN A 61 15.29 -8.99 16.75
N ARG A 62 15.48 -9.36 15.48
CA ARG A 62 16.20 -8.52 14.50
C ARG A 62 15.34 -8.19 13.28
N VAL A 63 15.17 -9.14 12.38
CA VAL A 63 14.52 -8.91 11.08
C VAL A 63 13.00 -9.10 11.17
N LEU A 64 12.51 -10.04 11.98
CA LEU A 64 11.07 -10.31 12.08
C LEU A 64 10.24 -9.12 12.57
N PRO A 65 10.67 -8.33 13.59
CA PRO A 65 9.93 -7.15 14.02
C PRO A 65 9.89 -6.05 12.96
N LEU A 66 10.95 -5.94 12.15
CA LEU A 66 10.99 -4.99 11.04
C LEU A 66 10.01 -5.39 9.93
N LEU A 67 9.96 -6.68 9.59
CA LEU A 67 9.02 -7.19 8.59
C LEU A 67 7.56 -7.09 9.05
N SER A 68 7.25 -7.43 10.30
CA SER A 68 5.89 -7.31 10.86
C SER A 68 5.45 -5.85 11.01
N SER A 69 6.38 -4.94 11.34
CA SER A 69 6.08 -3.51 11.36
C SER A 69 5.88 -2.93 9.96
N LEU A 70 6.49 -3.49 8.91
CA LEU A 70 6.27 -3.00 7.53
C LEU A 70 4.85 -3.27 7.04
N SER A 71 4.25 -4.41 7.37
CA SER A 71 2.86 -4.69 6.99
C SER A 71 1.85 -3.82 7.75
N ASN A 72 2.21 -3.40 8.97
CA ASN A 72 1.34 -2.62 9.85
C ASN A 72 1.61 -1.11 9.78
N ARG A 73 2.72 -0.69 9.17
CA ARG A 73 3.02 0.73 8.98
C ARG A 73 2.26 1.26 7.78
N TYR A 74 1.54 2.35 8.01
CA TYR A 74 1.04 3.19 6.95
C TYR A 74 2.25 3.82 6.24
N LEU A 75 2.46 3.49 4.97
CA LEU A 75 3.55 4.06 4.13
C LEU A 75 3.11 5.34 3.39
N GLY A 76 1.87 5.79 3.61
CA GLY A 76 1.37 7.05 3.06
C GLY A 76 1.81 8.25 3.89
N GLU A 77 1.35 9.45 3.51
CA GLU A 77 1.66 10.65 4.28
C GLU A 77 1.11 10.58 5.70
N ASP A 78 2.00 10.73 6.70
CA ASP A 78 1.59 10.87 8.09
C ASP A 78 0.93 12.23 8.32
N TYR A 79 -0.40 12.31 8.18
CA TYR A 79 -1.17 13.51 8.48
C TYR A 79 -1.22 13.83 9.99
N SER A 80 -0.72 12.94 10.85
CA SER A 80 -0.69 13.10 12.30
C SER A 80 0.32 14.17 12.78
N THR A 81 1.33 14.50 11.95
CA THR A 81 2.43 15.40 12.33
C THR A 81 2.39 16.77 11.64
N LYS A 82 1.38 17.01 10.78
CA LYS A 82 1.19 18.35 10.21
C LYS A 82 0.82 19.29 11.35
N ALA A 83 1.52 20.43 11.42
CA ALA A 83 1.33 21.45 12.45
C ALA A 83 -0.17 21.72 12.65
N PRO A 84 -0.64 21.92 13.90
CA PRO A 84 -2.03 22.23 14.16
C PRO A 84 -2.46 23.35 13.22
N VAL A 85 -3.51 23.11 12.44
CA VAL A 85 -4.13 24.17 11.65
C VAL A 85 -4.76 25.09 12.68
N THR A 86 -4.03 26.13 13.06
CA THR A 86 -4.47 27.12 14.04
C THR A 86 -5.75 27.79 13.53
N GLY A 87 -6.88 27.27 13.99
CA GLY A 87 -8.21 27.77 13.76
C GLY A 87 -9.10 27.34 14.93
N LEU A 88 -9.82 28.28 15.53
CA LEU A 88 -10.78 27.95 16.60
C LEU A 88 -11.95 27.15 15.98
N VAL A 89 -11.84 25.82 16.00
CA VAL A 89 -12.97 24.94 15.69
C VAL A 89 -13.86 24.85 16.92
N LYS A 90 -15.08 25.36 16.85
CA LYS A 90 -16.07 25.20 17.93
C LYS A 90 -16.83 23.88 17.75
N ALA A 91 -17.40 23.39 18.85
CA ALA A 91 -18.22 22.18 18.84
C ALA A 91 -19.43 22.30 17.88
N ASP A 92 -19.99 23.50 17.73
CA ASP A 92 -21.14 23.76 16.86
C ASP A 92 -20.79 23.65 15.37
N ASP A 93 -19.52 23.84 15.00
CA ASP A 93 -19.07 23.82 13.60
C ASP A 93 -18.96 22.39 13.05
N ILE A 94 -18.84 21.39 13.93
CA ILE A 94 -18.59 19.99 13.58
C ILE A 94 -19.69 19.39 12.68
N ASP A 95 -20.95 19.76 12.92
CA ASP A 95 -22.09 19.31 12.11
C ASP A 95 -22.07 19.90 10.69
N GLY A 96 -21.53 21.12 10.55
CA GLY A 96 -21.30 21.75 9.26
C GLY A 96 -20.15 21.09 8.51
N PHE A 97 -19.05 20.81 9.21
CA PHE A 97 -17.86 20.17 8.64
C PHE A 97 -18.10 18.74 8.20
N SER A 98 -18.98 17.99 8.88
CA SER A 98 -19.30 16.62 8.48
C SER A 98 -19.98 16.52 7.12
N ARG A 99 -20.65 17.59 6.68
CA ARG A 99 -21.33 17.68 5.38
C ARG A 99 -20.46 18.28 4.28
N GLN A 100 -19.33 18.88 4.64
CA GLN A 100 -18.42 19.49 3.69
C GLN A 100 -17.50 18.43 3.08
N PRO A 101 -17.40 18.37 1.74
CA PRO A 101 -16.58 17.38 1.06
C PRO A 101 -15.10 17.63 1.35
N GLY A 102 -14.38 16.57 1.74
CA GLY A 102 -12.94 16.60 1.97
C GLY A 102 -12.50 16.87 3.41
N LEU A 103 -13.39 17.29 4.31
CA LEU A 103 -13.07 17.47 5.73
C LEU A 103 -13.26 16.18 6.54
N PHE A 104 -14.37 15.48 6.31
CA PHE A 104 -14.65 14.21 6.95
C PHE A 104 -14.39 13.07 5.97
N PRO A 105 -13.38 12.22 6.19
CA PRO A 105 -13.25 10.99 5.43
C PRO A 105 -14.45 10.07 5.73
N PRO A 106 -14.80 9.13 4.83
CA PRO A 106 -15.99 8.28 4.98
C PRO A 106 -16.10 7.57 6.34
N CYS A 107 -14.99 7.15 6.93
CA CYS A 107 -14.97 6.53 8.25
C CYS A 107 -15.43 7.48 9.37
N MET A 108 -15.03 8.76 9.31
CA MET A 108 -15.42 9.76 10.31
C MET A 108 -16.85 10.28 10.07
N ALA A 109 -17.27 10.39 8.80
CA ALA A 109 -18.66 10.73 8.47
C ALA A 109 -19.64 9.68 9.02
N GLN A 110 -19.31 8.39 8.87
CA GLN A 110 -20.12 7.30 9.42
C GLN A 110 -20.17 7.32 10.95
N LEU A 111 -19.03 7.59 11.62
CA LEU A 111 -19.00 7.71 13.09
C LEU A 111 -19.80 8.92 13.57
N HIS A 112 -19.74 10.04 12.85
CA HIS A 112 -20.52 11.23 13.14
C HIS A 112 -22.04 10.96 13.00
N GLU A 113 -22.46 10.31 11.92
CA GLU A 113 -23.85 9.93 11.70
C GLU A 113 -24.35 8.95 12.76
N ALA A 114 -23.57 7.90 13.07
CA ALA A 114 -23.91 6.95 14.13
C ALA A 114 -24.05 7.61 15.50
N LEU A 115 -23.19 8.61 15.80
CA LEU A 115 -23.31 9.41 17.01
C LEU A 115 -24.59 10.26 17.03
N LYS A 116 -25.01 10.81 15.89
CA LYS A 116 -26.26 11.59 15.77
C LYS A 116 -27.51 10.75 15.91
N ILE A 117 -27.53 9.54 15.34
CA ILE A 117 -28.69 8.66 15.37
C ILE A 117 -28.83 7.98 16.74
N HIS A 118 -27.72 7.47 17.30
CA HIS A 118 -27.75 6.63 18.50
C HIS A 118 -27.38 7.37 19.78
N HIS A 119 -26.92 8.62 19.68
CA HIS A 119 -26.37 9.41 20.81
C HIS A 119 -25.24 8.70 21.58
N HIS A 120 -24.63 7.67 20.98
CA HIS A 120 -23.60 6.86 21.58
C HIS A 120 -22.78 6.15 20.48
N LEU A 121 -21.46 6.08 20.71
CA LEU A 121 -20.53 5.25 19.93
C LEU A 121 -19.95 4.15 20.82
N ARG A 122 -19.67 2.97 20.28
CA ARG A 122 -18.94 1.89 20.97
C ARG A 122 -17.50 2.33 21.31
N HIS A 123 -16.82 1.61 22.20
CA HIS A 123 -15.48 1.98 22.70
C HIS A 123 -14.49 2.32 21.58
N SER A 124 -14.31 1.45 20.58
CA SER A 124 -13.38 1.70 19.45
C SER A 124 -13.79 2.91 18.60
N GLY A 125 -15.10 3.11 18.39
CA GLY A 125 -15.62 4.26 17.66
C GLY A 125 -15.36 5.58 18.39
N ARG A 126 -15.53 5.60 19.72
CA ARG A 126 -15.16 6.76 20.55
C ARG A 126 -13.67 7.06 20.46
N MET A 127 -12.82 6.04 20.56
CA MET A 127 -11.37 6.20 20.48
C MET A 127 -10.95 6.84 19.14
N GLN A 128 -11.45 6.31 18.02
CA GLN A 128 -11.14 6.84 16.68
C GLN A 128 -11.67 8.25 16.47
N TYR A 129 -12.95 8.47 16.79
CA TYR A 129 -13.61 9.75 16.56
C TYR A 129 -13.03 10.87 17.43
N CYS A 130 -12.74 10.60 18.72
CA CYS A 130 -12.13 11.59 19.61
C CYS A 130 -10.71 11.95 19.18
N LEU A 131 -9.90 11.00 18.71
CA LEU A 131 -8.55 11.30 18.21
C LEU A 131 -8.60 12.18 16.96
N PHE A 132 -9.53 11.90 16.05
CA PHE A 132 -9.74 12.73 14.85
C PHE A 132 -10.13 14.17 15.21
N LEU A 133 -11.09 14.35 16.12
CA LEU A 133 -11.50 15.68 16.56
C LEU A 133 -10.38 16.40 17.32
N LYS A 134 -9.60 15.69 18.15
CA LYS A 134 -8.48 16.29 18.90
C LYS A 134 -7.40 16.88 17.98
N VAL A 135 -7.07 16.19 16.89
CA VAL A 135 -6.10 16.69 15.89
C VAL A 135 -6.66 17.90 15.14
N SER A 136 -7.99 17.99 15.00
CA SER A 136 -8.65 19.06 14.25
C SER A 136 -8.95 20.32 15.07
N SER A 137 -8.95 20.22 16.41
CA SER A 137 -9.30 21.31 17.33
C SER A 137 -8.10 21.95 18.05
N ASN A 138 -6.89 21.41 17.87
CA ASN A 138 -5.64 22.01 18.34
C ASN A 138 -5.04 22.90 17.24
#